data_AF-A0A1M6STY7-F1
#
_entry.id   AF-A0A1M6STY7-F1
#
_cell.length_a   1.000
_cell.length_b   1.000
_cell.length_c   1.000
_cell.angle_alpha   90.00
_cell.angle_beta   90.00
_cell.angle_gamma   90.00
#
_symmetry.space_group_name_H-M   'P 1'
#
loop_
_entity.id
_entity.type
_entity.pdbx_description
1 polymer ?
#
loop_
_entity_poly.entity_id
_entity_poly.type
_entity_poly.pdbx_seq_one_letter_code
_entity_poly.pdbx_strand_id
1 'polypeptide(L)'
;MAKIDYKIIGNTNFLIEPEYSFHISNFLKKFEDKFLLAENIIINFEESINPNLNKSEPNIIIVSDNEKNINVTYKSSRYFQPKNELSKPSSDIFFNGLENYMTNTVILEDNNRFNDIKSNSN
;
A
#
# COMPACT_ATOMS: atom_id res chain seq x y z
N MET A 1 10.15 -3.38 16.38
CA MET A 1 10.08 -3.58 14.93
C MET A 1 8.74 -4.20 14.62
N ALA A 2 7.97 -3.56 13.75
CA ALA A 2 6.68 -4.07 13.31
C ALA A 2 6.87 -5.16 12.27
N LYS A 3 5.93 -6.10 12.17
CA LYS A 3 5.91 -7.11 11.10
C LYS A 3 4.97 -6.66 10.00
N ILE A 4 5.46 -6.58 8.76
CA ILE A 4 4.62 -6.24 7.60
C ILE A 4 4.38 -7.50 6.76
N ASP A 5 3.14 -7.99 6.77
CA ASP A 5 2.67 -9.03 5.86
C ASP A 5 1.88 -8.40 4.70
N TYR A 6 1.87 -9.04 3.54
CA TYR A 6 1.08 -8.57 2.40
C TYR A 6 0.39 -9.71 1.65
N LYS A 7 -0.69 -9.36 0.95
CA LYS A 7 -1.43 -10.24 0.06
C LYS A 7 -1.74 -9.53 -1.24
N ILE A 8 -1.52 -10.22 -2.36
CA ILE A 8 -1.99 -9.79 -3.68
C ILE A 8 -3.32 -10.49 -3.94
N ILE A 9 -4.36 -9.71 -4.20
CA ILE A 9 -5.74 -10.18 -4.38
C ILE A 9 -6.15 -9.93 -5.84
N GLY A 10 -6.73 -10.97 -6.45
CA GLY A 10 -7.21 -10.96 -7.83
C GLY A 10 -6.17 -11.50 -8.82
N ASN A 11 -6.58 -12.42 -9.70
CA ASN A 11 -5.68 -13.09 -10.65
C ASN A 11 -5.18 -12.17 -11.77
N THR A 12 -5.87 -11.07 -12.03
CA THR A 12 -5.50 -10.07 -13.05
C THR A 12 -4.56 -9.00 -12.50
N ASN A 13 -4.30 -9.01 -11.19
CA ASN A 13 -3.53 -8.01 -10.50
C ASN A 13 -2.09 -7.95 -11.06
N PHE A 14 -1.73 -6.80 -11.62
CA PHE A 14 -0.42 -6.58 -12.22
C PHE A 14 0.75 -6.86 -11.25
N LEU A 15 0.53 -6.75 -9.93
CA LEU A 15 1.55 -7.01 -8.92
C LEU A 15 1.97 -8.48 -8.83
N ILE A 16 1.21 -9.41 -9.42
CA ILE A 16 1.60 -10.83 -9.56
C ILE A 16 2.78 -10.96 -10.53
N GLU A 17 2.90 -10.04 -11.49
CA GLU A 17 3.96 -10.09 -12.49
C GLU A 17 5.36 -10.02 -11.84
N PRO A 18 6.35 -10.76 -12.37
CA PRO A 18 7.69 -10.85 -11.79
C PRO A 18 8.38 -9.49 -11.54
N GLU A 19 8.12 -8.51 -12.39
CA GLU A 19 8.69 -7.16 -12.30
C GLU A 19 8.26 -6.39 -11.03
N TYR A 20 7.20 -6.84 -10.33
CA TYR A 20 6.79 -6.30 -9.03
C TYR A 20 7.00 -7.33 -7.91
N SER A 21 6.47 -8.55 -8.08
CA SER A 21 6.35 -9.53 -6.99
C SER A 21 7.70 -9.88 -6.36
N PHE A 22 8.79 -9.92 -7.13
CA PHE A 22 10.13 -10.16 -6.60
C PHE A 22 10.65 -9.05 -5.68
N HIS A 23 10.13 -7.84 -5.81
CA HIS A 23 10.63 -6.67 -5.10
C HIS A 23 9.77 -6.28 -3.90
N ILE A 24 8.47 -6.62 -3.87
CA ILE A 24 7.52 -6.18 -2.85
C ILE A 24 7.99 -6.52 -1.44
N SER A 25 8.41 -7.77 -1.17
CA SER A 25 8.81 -8.17 0.18
C SER A 25 10.00 -7.37 0.70
N ASN A 26 11.07 -7.25 -0.10
CA ASN A 26 12.26 -6.50 0.29
C ASN A 26 11.98 -4.99 0.40
N PHE A 27 11.09 -4.48 -0.45
CA PHE A 27 10.65 -3.10 -0.37
C PHE A 27 9.91 -2.82 0.94
N LEU A 28 8.95 -3.67 1.32
CA LEU A 28 8.15 -3.49 2.54
C LEU A 28 8.99 -3.61 3.82
N LYS A 29 9.98 -4.51 3.86
CA LYS A 29 10.89 -4.67 5.01
C LYS A 29 11.64 -3.38 5.39
N LYS A 30 11.84 -2.45 4.45
CA LYS A 30 12.49 -1.15 4.71
C LYS A 30 11.71 -0.25 5.67
N PHE A 31 10.43 -0.56 5.91
CA PHE A 31 9.54 0.24 6.74
C PHE A 31 9.32 -0.34 8.15
N GLU A 32 9.67 -1.61 8.39
CA GLU A 32 9.35 -2.34 9.63
C GLU A 32 9.89 -1.64 10.90
N ASP A 33 11.08 -1.04 10.82
CA ASP A 33 11.71 -0.30 11.92
C ASP A 33 11.22 1.14 12.10
N LYS A 34 10.39 1.63 11.19
CA LYS A 34 9.92 3.03 11.22
C LYS A 34 8.65 3.23 12.04
N PHE A 35 7.96 2.14 12.40
CA PHE A 35 6.77 2.15 13.25
C PHE A 35 7.16 2.16 14.73
N LEU A 36 6.46 2.96 15.54
CA LEU A 36 6.74 3.13 16.96
C LEU A 36 5.70 2.45 17.86
N LEU A 37 4.45 2.31 17.39
CA LEU A 37 3.37 1.64 18.13
C LEU A 37 2.92 0.35 17.46
N ALA A 38 2.75 0.38 16.14
CA ALA A 38 2.23 -0.78 15.41
C ALA A 38 3.16 -2.00 15.57
N GLU A 39 2.57 -3.16 15.81
CA GLU A 39 3.29 -4.43 15.89
C GLU A 39 3.05 -5.27 14.63
N ASN A 40 1.85 -5.21 14.06
CA ASN A 40 1.50 -5.95 12.84
C ASN A 40 0.85 -5.04 11.81
N ILE A 41 1.32 -5.11 10.58
CA ILE A 41 0.73 -4.40 9.45
C ILE A 41 0.38 -5.44 8.39
N ILE A 42 -0.86 -5.41 7.92
CA ILE A 42 -1.34 -6.24 6.82
C ILE A 42 -1.63 -5.34 5.63
N ILE A 43 -0.99 -5.59 4.50
CA ILE A 43 -1.23 -4.85 3.26
C ILE A 43 -1.97 -5.74 2.25
N ASN A 44 -3.20 -5.37 1.91
CA ASN A 44 -3.98 -6.00 0.85
C ASN A 44 -3.83 -5.19 -0.44
N PHE A 45 -3.17 -5.76 -1.43
CA PHE A 45 -3.11 -5.20 -2.78
C PHE A 45 -4.25 -5.76 -3.61
N GLU A 46 -5.23 -4.93 -3.90
CA GLU A 46 -6.39 -5.24 -4.72
C GLU A 46 -6.31 -4.59 -6.10
N GLU A 47 -7.06 -5.13 -7.05
CA GLU A 47 -7.22 -4.56 -8.38
C GLU A 47 -8.71 -4.41 -8.72
N SER A 48 -9.04 -3.26 -9.30
CA SER A 48 -10.31 -2.92 -9.92
C SER A 48 -10.05 -2.67 -11.40
N ILE A 49 -10.85 -3.31 -12.26
CA ILE A 49 -10.82 -3.03 -13.70
C ILE A 49 -11.99 -2.10 -13.99
N ASN A 50 -11.70 -0.85 -14.33
CA ASN A 50 -12.68 0.09 -14.82
C ASN A 50 -13.06 -0.28 -16.27
N PRO A 51 -14.32 -0.66 -16.54
CA PRO A 51 -14.75 -0.97 -17.90
C PRO A 51 -14.76 0.25 -18.83
N ASN A 52 -14.65 1.48 -18.29
CA ASN A 52 -14.59 2.70 -19.07
C ASN A 52 -13.17 2.95 -19.63
N LEU A 53 -13.02 2.77 -20.95
CA LEU A 53 -11.78 2.98 -21.71
C LEU A 53 -11.17 4.39 -21.57
N ASN A 54 -11.98 5.39 -21.17
CA ASN A 54 -11.61 6.81 -21.23
C ASN A 54 -11.51 7.49 -19.85
N LYS A 55 -11.65 6.75 -18.74
CA LYS A 55 -11.54 7.32 -17.39
C LYS A 55 -10.67 6.46 -16.49
N SER A 56 -9.54 7.03 -16.06
CA SER A 56 -8.84 6.52 -14.89
C SER A 56 -9.69 6.78 -13.65
N GLU A 57 -9.96 5.74 -12.87
CA GLU A 57 -10.36 5.94 -11.49
C GLU A 57 -9.11 6.17 -10.64
N PRO A 58 -9.19 6.99 -9.57
CA PRO A 58 -8.10 7.08 -8.62
C PRO A 58 -7.88 5.72 -7.95
N ASN A 59 -6.63 5.43 -7.61
CA ASN A 59 -6.34 4.32 -6.70
C ASN A 59 -6.90 4.68 -5.32
N ILE A 60 -7.54 3.72 -4.66
CA ILE A 60 -8.14 3.93 -3.35
C ILE A 60 -7.23 3.29 -2.31
N ILE A 61 -6.98 4.00 -1.21
CA ILE A 61 -6.30 3.42 -0.06
C ILE A 61 -7.18 3.54 1.16
N ILE A 62 -7.42 2.41 1.83
CA ILE A 62 -8.22 2.33 3.04
C ILE A 62 -7.30 1.87 4.16
N VAL A 63 -7.26 2.63 5.24
CA VAL A 63 -6.52 2.27 6.46
C VAL A 63 -7.53 2.01 7.57
N SER A 64 -7.39 0.87 8.23
CA SER A 64 -8.10 0.58 9.49
C SER A 64 -7.08 0.19 10.54
N ASP A 65 -7.25 0.72 11.74
CA ASP A 65 -6.25 0.63 12.81
C ASP A 65 -6.93 0.25 14.14
N ASN A 66 -6.29 -0.64 14.90
CA ASN A 66 -6.68 -0.97 16.28
C ASN A 66 -5.48 -0.92 17.27
N GLU A 67 -4.78 0.21 17.26
CA GLU A 67 -3.56 0.54 18.00
C GLU A 67 -2.34 -0.27 17.55
N LYS A 68 -2.38 -1.58 17.76
CA LYS A 68 -1.25 -2.48 17.49
C LYS A 68 -1.29 -3.10 16.10
N ASN A 69 -2.44 -3.09 15.43
CA ASN A 69 -2.57 -3.65 14.09
C ASN A 69 -3.09 -2.61 13.12
N ILE A 70 -2.41 -2.50 11.99
CA ILE A 70 -2.78 -1.63 10.88
C ILE A 70 -3.12 -2.52 9.69
N ASN A 71 -4.28 -2.29 9.08
CA ASN A 71 -4.67 -2.93 7.84
C ASN A 71 -4.74 -1.86 6.75
N VAL A 72 -3.94 -2.03 5.70
CA VAL A 72 -3.88 -1.12 4.55
C VAL A 72 -4.42 -1.87 3.35
N THR A 73 -5.48 -1.37 2.73
CA THR A 73 -5.99 -1.90 1.46
C THR A 73 -5.67 -0.91 0.36
N TYR A 74 -4.75 -1.26 -0.53
CA TYR A 74 -4.44 -0.51 -1.74
C TYR A 74 -5.19 -1.13 -2.92
N LYS A 75 -6.17 -0.40 -3.45
CA LYS A 75 -6.95 -0.82 -4.61
C LYS A 75 -6.48 -0.06 -5.84
N SER A 76 -5.77 -0.78 -6.71
CA SER A 76 -5.37 -0.27 -8.03
C SER A 76 -6.57 -0.20 -8.97
N SER A 77 -6.67 0.87 -9.75
CA SER A 77 -7.74 1.08 -10.72
C SER A 77 -7.16 1.10 -12.13
N ARG A 78 -7.27 -0.02 -12.85
CA ARG A 78 -6.80 -0.14 -14.24
C ARG A 78 -7.94 0.08 -15.21
N TYR A 79 -7.64 0.65 -16.37
CA TYR A 79 -8.59 0.83 -17.46
C TYR A 79 -8.03 0.23 -18.75
N PHE A 80 -8.90 -0.09 -19.70
CA PHE A 80 -8.47 -0.57 -21.01
C PHE A 80 -7.90 0.59 -21.85
N GLN A 81 -6.76 0.38 -22.49
CA GLN A 81 -6.13 1.30 -23.43
C GLN A 81 -6.63 1.01 -24.87
N PRO A 82 -6.44 1.93 -25.85
CA PRO A 82 -6.95 1.78 -27.22
C PRO A 82 -6.52 0.51 -27.99
N LYS A 83 -5.53 -0.23 -27.50
CA LYS A 83 -5.07 -1.52 -28.05
C LYS A 83 -5.62 -2.75 -27.31
N ASN A 84 -6.64 -2.58 -26.47
CA ASN A 84 -7.19 -3.59 -25.55
C ASN A 84 -6.21 -4.11 -24.49
N GLU A 85 -5.13 -3.39 -24.23
CA GLU A 85 -4.21 -3.68 -23.13
C GLU A 85 -4.69 -2.97 -21.85
N LEU A 86 -4.59 -3.61 -20.68
CA LEU A 86 -4.91 -2.98 -19.40
C LEU A 86 -3.80 -2.01 -19.00
N SER A 87 -4.15 -0.76 -18.68
CA SER A 87 -3.21 0.26 -18.21
C SER A 87 -2.39 -0.25 -17.03
N LYS A 88 -1.06 -0.19 -17.10
CA LYS A 88 -0.17 -0.66 -16.03
C LYS A 88 0.86 0.45 -15.70
N PRO A 89 1.08 0.82 -14.43
CA PRO A 89 2.17 1.72 -14.08
C PRO A 89 3.52 1.05 -14.35
N SER A 90 4.63 1.78 -14.41
CA SER A 90 5.95 1.14 -14.31
C SER A 90 6.23 0.73 -12.85
N SER A 91 7.14 -0.24 -12.66
CA SER A 91 7.63 -0.64 -11.34
C SER A 91 8.08 0.56 -10.50
N ASP A 92 8.88 1.44 -11.10
CA ASP A 92 9.45 2.59 -10.40
C ASP A 92 8.37 3.58 -9.95
N ILE A 93 7.39 3.88 -10.83
CA ILE A 93 6.28 4.76 -10.49
C ILE A 93 5.46 4.17 -9.35
N PHE A 94 5.18 2.86 -9.39
CA PHE A 94 4.43 2.18 -8.35
C PHE A 94 5.16 2.20 -7.00
N PHE A 95 6.42 1.75 -6.95
CA PHE A 95 7.17 1.65 -5.70
C PHE A 95 7.47 3.02 -5.09
N ASN A 96 7.78 4.04 -5.90
CA ASN A 96 7.96 5.40 -5.39
C ASN A 96 6.65 5.96 -4.80
N GLY A 97 5.51 5.68 -5.46
CA GLY A 97 4.20 6.05 -4.95
C GLY A 97 3.86 5.37 -3.62
N LEU A 98 4.14 4.07 -3.52
CA LEU A 98 3.92 3.30 -2.30
C LEU A 98 4.84 3.76 -1.16
N GLU A 99 6.10 4.08 -1.43
CA GLU A 99 7.05 4.60 -0.43
C GLU A 99 6.57 5.93 0.14
N ASN A 100 6.17 6.83 -0.75
CA ASN A 100 5.64 8.14 -0.39
C ASN A 100 4.41 7.99 0.52
N TYR A 101 3.48 7.11 0.14
CA TYR A 101 2.28 6.86 0.93
C TYR A 101 2.57 6.25 2.31
N MET A 102 3.38 5.18 2.35
CA MET A 102 3.73 4.52 3.61
C MET A 102 4.40 5.50 4.58
N THR A 103 5.32 6.33 4.08
CA THR A 103 6.09 7.27 4.90
C THR A 103 5.22 8.43 5.40
N ASN A 104 4.48 9.07 4.50
CA ASN A 104 3.79 10.33 4.79
C ASN A 104 2.36 10.16 5.30
N THR A 105 1.83 8.94 5.30
CA THR A 105 0.50 8.65 5.84
C THR A 105 0.62 7.62 6.95
N VAL A 106 0.88 6.35 6.61
CA VAL A 106 0.75 5.24 7.57
C VAL A 106 1.73 5.37 8.74
N ILE A 107 3.02 5.62 8.46
CA ILE A 107 4.07 5.75 9.49
C ILE A 107 3.96 7.08 10.23
N LEU A 108 3.66 8.17 9.52
CA LEU A 108 3.52 9.48 10.14
C LEU A 108 2.37 9.48 11.16
N GLU A 109 1.23 8.89 10.80
CA GLU A 109 0.08 8.77 11.71
C GLU A 109 0.40 7.88 12.93
N ASP A 110 1.11 6.76 12.75
CA ASP A 110 1.58 5.93 13.87
C ASP A 110 2.47 6.71 14.85
N ASN A 111 3.42 7.47 14.32
CA ASN A 111 4.39 8.22 15.11
C ASN A 111 3.75 9.44 15.81
N ASN A 112 2.78 10.10 15.18
CA ASN A 112 2.02 11.18 15.82
C ASN A 112 1.25 10.66 17.03
N ARG A 113 0.57 9.52 16.90
CA ARG A 113 -0.12 8.89 18.04
C ARG A 113 0.82 8.51 19.17
N PHE A 114 2.00 7.99 18.85
CA PHE A 114 3.03 7.70 19.86
C PHE A 114 3.38 8.95 20.67
N ASN A 115 3.58 10.08 19.98
CA ASN A 115 3.91 11.35 20.61
C ASN A 115 2.76 11.90 21.45
N ASP A 116 1.51 11.72 21.03
CA ASP A 116 0.33 12.14 21.78
C ASP A 116 0.18 11.34 23.08
N ILE A 117 0.36 10.01 23.02
CA ILE A 117 0.34 9.13 24.20
C ILE A 117 1.45 9.55 25.17
N LYS A 118 2.67 9.79 24.67
CA LYS A 118 3.81 10.20 25.50
C LYS A 118 3.58 11.57 26.15
N SER A 119 2.98 12.51 25.43
CA SER A 119 2.69 13.86 25.94
C SER A 119 1.59 13.85 27.01
N ASN A 120 0.58 12.99 26.87
CA ASN A 120 -0.51 12.86 27.84
C ASN A 120 -0.16 12.00 29.08
N SER A 121 1.00 11.32 29.04
CA SER A 121 1.50 10.50 30.15
C SER A 121 2.49 11.24 31.06
N ASN A 122 2.79 12.51 30.75
CA ASN A 122 3.63 13.42 31.54
C ASN A 122 2.77 14.46 32.27
#